data_AF-D5BXJ8-F1
#
_entry.id   AF-D5BXJ8-F1
#
_cell.length_a   1.000
_cell.length_b   1.000
_cell.length_c   1.000
_cell.angle_alpha   90.00
_cell.angle_beta   90.00
_cell.angle_gamma   90.00
#
_symmetry.space_group_name_H-M   'P 1'
#
loop_
_entity.id
_entity.type
_entity.pdbx_description
1 polymer ?
#
loop_
_entity_poly.entity_id
_entity_poly.type
_entity_poly.pdbx_seq_one_letter_code
_entity_poly.pdbx_strand_id
1 'polypeptide(L)'
;MGNSTPVTARPIQIQAGEISLEGELAIPKGGASGLVIFAHGSGSSRLSPRNRLVAETLNGVGMATLLFDLLTPEEWEVDQQTRHLRFNIELLAERLIATLDWVKQQPELQNLRIGLFGASTGAAAALIAAAERPTLIKTVVSRGGRPDLAGEALPRVTAPTLLIVGGYDAPVVKLNQEAIQSLQATQPLQAEYCIEIVPGATHLFEEPGKLEEVARLAGEWFQQHLSPSLS
;
A
#
# COMPACT_ATOMS: atom_id res chain seq x y z
N MET A 1 -13.96 -18.42 15.78
CA MET A 1 -12.95 -18.17 14.72
C MET A 1 -13.32 -19.08 13.57
N GLY A 2 -13.97 -18.55 12.54
CA GLY A 2 -14.34 -19.34 11.37
C GLY A 2 -13.09 -19.63 10.55
N ASN A 3 -12.82 -20.90 10.24
CA ASN A 3 -11.79 -21.28 9.27
C ASN A 3 -12.18 -20.70 7.90
N SER A 4 -11.71 -19.50 7.58
CA SER A 4 -11.75 -18.98 6.22
C SER A 4 -10.87 -19.90 5.36
N THR A 5 -11.44 -20.45 4.30
CA THR A 5 -10.65 -21.22 3.32
C THR A 5 -9.54 -20.31 2.80
N PRO A 6 -8.27 -20.75 2.73
CA PRO A 6 -7.19 -19.92 2.22
C PRO A 6 -7.55 -19.37 0.83
N VAL A 7 -7.40 -18.06 0.64
CA VAL A 7 -7.60 -17.43 -0.67
C VAL A 7 -6.36 -17.72 -1.50
N THR A 8 -6.54 -18.45 -2.60
CA THR A 8 -5.43 -18.76 -3.51
C THR A 8 -5.11 -17.53 -4.35
N ALA A 9 -3.89 -17.00 -4.19
CA ALA A 9 -3.36 -16.00 -5.10
C ALA A 9 -2.99 -16.63 -6.44
N ARG A 10 -3.31 -15.95 -7.55
CA ARG A 10 -2.91 -16.36 -8.91
C ARG A 10 -1.92 -15.37 -9.50
N PRO A 11 -0.91 -15.84 -10.25
CA PRO A 11 0.00 -14.94 -10.94
C PRO A 11 -0.74 -14.15 -12.03
N ILE A 12 -0.33 -12.91 -12.22
CA ILE A 12 -0.81 -12.02 -13.28
C ILE A 12 0.36 -11.23 -13.89
N GLN A 13 0.13 -10.71 -15.09
CA GLN A 13 1.01 -9.76 -15.76
C GLN A 13 0.26 -8.43 -15.88
N ILE A 14 0.89 -7.36 -15.43
CA ILE A 14 0.33 -6.01 -15.44
C ILE A 14 1.04 -5.24 -16.54
N GLN A 15 0.29 -4.81 -17.56
CA GLN A 15 0.83 -3.98 -18.62
C GLN A 15 0.90 -2.53 -18.13
N ALA A 16 2.12 -2.02 -17.92
CA ALA A 16 2.39 -0.67 -17.44
C ALA A 16 3.12 0.14 -18.54
N GLY A 17 2.36 0.65 -19.50
CA GLY A 17 2.94 1.26 -20.72
C GLY A 17 3.58 0.18 -21.58
N GLU A 18 4.87 0.34 -21.92
CA GLU A 18 5.62 -0.60 -22.76
C GLU A 18 6.23 -1.78 -21.98
N ILE A 19 6.10 -1.81 -20.65
CA ILE A 19 6.66 -2.88 -19.82
C ILE A 19 5.57 -3.78 -19.23
N SER A 20 5.98 -4.99 -18.83
CA SER A 20 5.14 -5.94 -18.08
C SER A 20 5.69 -6.11 -16.66
N LEU A 21 4.84 -5.94 -15.66
CA LEU A 21 5.17 -6.15 -14.26
C LEU A 21 4.52 -7.43 -13.73
N GLU A 22 5.26 -8.18 -12.93
CA GLU A 22 4.76 -9.42 -12.32
C GLU A 22 3.91 -9.13 -11.09
N GLY A 23 2.74 -9.77 -10.99
CA GLY A 23 1.86 -9.64 -9.83
C GLY A 23 1.24 -10.95 -9.37
N GLU A 24 0.66 -10.91 -8.18
CA GLU A 24 -0.14 -11.95 -7.55
C GLU A 24 -1.46 -11.34 -7.11
N LEU A 25 -2.56 -11.82 -7.69
CA LEU A 25 -3.91 -11.36 -7.39
C LEU A 25 -4.66 -12.43 -6.60
N ALA A 26 -5.20 -12.04 -5.45
CA ALA A 26 -6.07 -12.87 -4.61
C ALA A 26 -7.44 -12.22 -4.48
N ILE A 27 -8.50 -12.97 -4.81
CA ILE A 27 -9.89 -12.53 -4.67
C ILE A 27 -10.64 -13.59 -3.84
N PRO A 28 -11.25 -13.23 -2.69
CA PRO A 28 -12.07 -14.15 -1.91
C PRO A 28 -13.22 -14.74 -2.74
N LYS A 29 -13.52 -16.03 -2.55
CA LYS A 29 -14.53 -16.77 -3.35
C LYS A 29 -15.94 -16.17 -3.33
N GLY A 30 -16.29 -15.42 -2.28
CA GLY A 30 -17.59 -14.74 -2.14
C GLY A 30 -17.65 -13.36 -2.79
N GLY A 31 -16.60 -12.95 -3.51
CA GLY A 31 -16.39 -11.56 -3.92
C GLY A 31 -15.58 -10.78 -2.88
N ALA A 32 -15.22 -9.55 -3.23
CA ALA A 32 -14.43 -8.67 -2.39
C ALA A 32 -15.17 -7.35 -2.13
N SER A 33 -15.06 -6.81 -0.92
CA SER A 33 -15.60 -5.48 -0.60
C SER A 33 -14.74 -4.34 -1.17
N GLY A 34 -13.45 -4.61 -1.39
CA GLY A 34 -12.49 -3.68 -1.98
C GLY A 34 -11.22 -4.40 -2.45
N LEU A 35 -10.36 -3.65 -3.13
CA LEU A 35 -9.05 -4.11 -3.60
C LEU A 35 -7.94 -3.30 -2.90
N VAL A 36 -6.99 -4.00 -2.29
CA VAL A 36 -5.78 -3.39 -1.72
C VAL A 36 -4.58 -3.72 -2.60
N ILE A 37 -3.93 -2.69 -3.12
CA ILE A 37 -2.74 -2.82 -3.97
C ILE A 37 -1.50 -2.48 -3.15
N PHE A 38 -0.51 -3.36 -3.16
CA PHE A 38 0.71 -3.24 -2.36
C PHE A 38 1.85 -2.60 -3.16
N ALA A 39 2.40 -1.51 -2.62
CA ALA A 39 3.67 -0.94 -3.04
C ALA A 39 4.76 -1.36 -2.05
N HIS A 40 5.63 -2.27 -2.47
CA HIS A 40 6.70 -2.79 -1.62
C HIS A 40 7.81 -1.74 -1.40
N GLY A 41 8.62 -1.94 -0.35
CA GLY A 41 9.78 -1.09 -0.09
C GLY A 41 10.97 -1.39 -0.99
N SER A 42 11.96 -0.50 -0.98
CA SER A 42 13.22 -0.64 -1.73
C SER A 42 13.90 -1.98 -1.46
N GLY A 43 14.31 -2.68 -2.52
CA GLY A 43 14.96 -3.99 -2.38
C GLY A 43 14.05 -5.10 -1.85
N SER A 44 12.73 -4.90 -1.90
CA SER A 44 11.73 -5.93 -1.65
C SER A 44 11.00 -6.31 -2.95
N SER A 45 10.02 -7.20 -2.86
CA SER A 45 9.22 -7.66 -3.99
C SER A 45 7.83 -8.10 -3.52
N ARG A 46 6.97 -8.51 -4.45
CA ARG A 46 5.69 -9.16 -4.20
C ARG A 46 5.81 -10.41 -3.32
N LEU A 47 7.00 -11.03 -3.26
CA LEU A 47 7.28 -12.22 -2.48
C LEU A 47 7.60 -11.94 -1.00
N SER A 48 7.60 -10.66 -0.59
CA SER A 48 7.86 -10.24 0.79
C SER A 48 6.96 -10.99 1.79
N PRO A 49 7.54 -11.78 2.73
CA PRO A 49 6.76 -12.50 3.73
C PRO A 49 5.89 -11.56 4.57
N ARG A 50 6.40 -10.35 4.84
CA ARG A 50 5.68 -9.34 5.62
C ARG A 50 4.44 -8.84 4.90
N ASN A 51 4.55 -8.55 3.61
CA ASN A 51 3.40 -8.06 2.83
C ASN A 51 2.40 -9.18 2.55
N ARG A 52 2.88 -10.42 2.36
CA ARG A 52 2.02 -11.61 2.22
C ARG A 52 1.21 -11.88 3.47
N LEU A 53 1.81 -11.80 4.67
CA LEU A 53 1.06 -11.94 5.92
C LEU A 53 -0.04 -10.89 6.07
N VAL A 54 0.27 -9.63 5.76
CA VAL A 54 -0.75 -8.56 5.76
C VAL A 54 -1.84 -8.89 4.73
N ALA A 55 -1.47 -9.26 3.51
CA ALA A 55 -2.43 -9.59 2.47
C ALA A 55 -3.34 -10.78 2.82
N GLU A 56 -2.79 -11.84 3.40
CA GLU A 56 -3.54 -12.99 3.90
C GLU A 56 -4.54 -12.58 4.98
N THR A 57 -4.14 -11.69 5.89
CA THR A 57 -5.03 -11.11 6.91
C THR A 57 -6.16 -10.31 6.26
N LEU A 58 -5.85 -9.49 5.26
CA LEU A 58 -6.83 -8.71 4.49
C LEU A 58 -7.80 -9.61 3.71
N ASN A 59 -7.29 -10.71 3.12
CA ASN A 59 -8.14 -11.71 2.46
C ASN A 59 -9.09 -12.39 3.45
N GLY A 60 -8.61 -12.70 4.66
CA GLY A 60 -9.42 -13.28 5.73
C GLY A 60 -10.59 -12.39 6.16
N VAL A 61 -10.49 -11.08 5.94
CA VAL A 61 -11.55 -10.10 6.24
C VAL A 61 -12.31 -9.62 5.00
N GLY A 62 -12.20 -10.34 3.87
CA GLY A 62 -13.03 -10.14 2.67
C GLY A 62 -12.48 -9.16 1.64
N MET A 63 -11.21 -8.76 1.72
CA MET A 63 -10.58 -7.87 0.74
C MET A 63 -9.84 -8.65 -0.35
N ALA A 64 -9.93 -8.18 -1.59
CA ALA A 64 -9.02 -8.60 -2.64
C ALA A 64 -7.66 -7.91 -2.45
N THR A 65 -6.59 -8.58 -2.84
CA THR A 65 -5.23 -8.04 -2.72
C THR A 65 -4.45 -8.25 -4.00
N LEU A 66 -3.70 -7.23 -4.40
CA LEU A 66 -2.75 -7.29 -5.49
C LEU A 66 -1.35 -6.95 -4.97
N LEU A 67 -0.45 -7.93 -4.97
CA LEU A 67 0.96 -7.73 -4.71
C LEU A 67 1.69 -7.79 -6.04
N PHE A 68 2.48 -6.79 -6.37
CA PHE A 68 3.21 -6.75 -7.65
C PHE A 68 4.59 -6.15 -7.45
N ASP A 69 5.46 -6.37 -8.42
CA ASP A 69 6.79 -5.77 -8.44
C ASP A 69 6.77 -4.43 -9.14
N LEU A 70 7.45 -3.44 -8.55
CA LEU A 70 7.54 -2.08 -9.12
C LEU A 70 8.61 -1.97 -10.21
N LEU A 71 9.48 -2.98 -10.33
CA LEU A 71 10.53 -3.07 -11.33
C LEU A 71 10.33 -4.35 -12.15
N THR A 72 10.72 -4.35 -13.42
CA THR A 72 10.78 -5.59 -14.21
C THR A 72 11.89 -6.51 -13.68
N PRO A 73 11.87 -7.81 -14.02
CA PRO A 73 12.97 -8.72 -13.67
C PRO A 73 14.35 -8.22 -14.14
N GLU A 74 14.42 -7.63 -15.34
CA GLU A 74 15.65 -7.08 -15.92
C GLU A 74 16.12 -5.83 -15.17
N GLU A 75 15.20 -4.92 -14.85
CA GLU A 75 15.48 -3.74 -14.02
C GLU A 75 15.97 -4.14 -12.62
N TRP A 76 15.35 -5.17 -12.04
CA TRP A 76 15.72 -5.70 -10.74
C TRP A 76 17.16 -6.24 -10.74
N GLU A 77 17.55 -7.00 -11.77
CA GLU A 77 18.92 -7.54 -11.87
C GLU A 77 19.98 -6.42 -11.90
N VAL A 78 19.74 -5.37 -12.67
CA VAL A 78 20.62 -4.19 -12.72
C VAL A 78 20.62 -3.42 -11.40
N ASP A 79 19.44 -3.24 -10.80
CA ASP A 79 19.27 -2.49 -9.56
C ASP A 79 19.88 -3.20 -8.34
N GLN A 80 20.02 -4.53 -8.36
CA GLN A 80 20.73 -5.27 -7.32
C GLN A 80 22.20 -4.83 -7.16
N GLN A 81 22.82 -4.38 -8.25
CA GLN A 81 24.19 -3.86 -8.25
C GLN A 81 24.23 -2.35 -8.03
N THR A 82 23.34 -1.62 -8.70
CA THR A 82 23.41 -0.16 -8.82
C THR A 82 22.58 0.60 -7.79
N ARG A 83 21.49 0.00 -7.30
CA ARG A 83 20.53 0.55 -6.33
C ARG A 83 19.86 1.87 -6.73
N HIS A 84 19.98 2.28 -7.99
CA HIS A 84 19.50 3.59 -8.44
C HIS A 84 17.99 3.63 -8.69
N LEU A 85 17.36 2.49 -9.04
CA LEU A 85 15.93 2.41 -9.34
C LEU A 85 15.11 2.28 -8.06
N ARG A 86 15.56 1.47 -7.09
CA ARG A 86 14.80 1.24 -5.84
C ARG A 86 14.60 2.49 -4.98
N PHE A 87 15.37 3.55 -5.23
CA PHE A 87 15.23 4.84 -4.52
C PHE A 87 14.70 5.96 -5.43
N ASN A 88 14.42 5.67 -6.70
CA ASN A 88 13.78 6.61 -7.62
C ASN A 88 12.27 6.63 -7.35
N ILE A 89 11.84 7.46 -6.41
CA ILE A 89 10.44 7.52 -5.96
C ILE A 89 9.49 7.93 -7.09
N GLU A 90 9.93 8.78 -8.02
CA GLU A 90 9.15 9.20 -9.19
C GLU A 90 8.84 7.99 -10.07
N LEU A 91 9.86 7.20 -10.44
CA LEU A 91 9.67 5.96 -11.20
C LEU A 91 8.72 4.99 -10.49
N LEU A 92 8.92 4.76 -9.18
CA LEU A 92 8.07 3.84 -8.42
C LEU A 92 6.61 4.31 -8.38
N ALA A 93 6.38 5.63 -8.25
CA ALA A 93 5.05 6.21 -8.31
C ALA A 93 4.42 6.06 -9.71
N GLU A 94 5.17 6.31 -10.78
CA GLU A 94 4.72 6.10 -12.16
C GLU A 94 4.30 4.64 -12.41
N ARG A 95 5.08 3.68 -11.93
CA ARG A 95 4.78 2.23 -12.02
C ARG A 95 3.48 1.87 -11.30
N LEU A 96 3.27 2.44 -10.10
CA LEU A 96 2.04 2.25 -9.35
C LEU A 96 0.83 2.90 -10.03
N ILE A 97 0.99 4.11 -10.58
CA ILE A 97 -0.07 4.81 -11.33
C ILE A 97 -0.45 4.02 -12.59
N ALA A 98 0.51 3.52 -13.35
CA ALA A 98 0.24 2.69 -14.52
C ALA A 98 -0.49 1.38 -14.13
N THR A 99 -0.11 0.78 -13.00
CA THR A 99 -0.80 -0.40 -12.44
C THR A 99 -2.25 -0.08 -12.06
N LEU A 100 -2.50 1.08 -11.45
CA LEU A 100 -3.84 1.54 -11.10
C LEU A 100 -4.73 1.73 -12.33
N ASP A 101 -4.17 2.35 -13.37
CA ASP A 101 -4.87 2.56 -14.64
C ASP A 101 -5.16 1.22 -15.34
N TRP A 102 -4.22 0.27 -15.30
CA TRP A 102 -4.43 -1.10 -15.79
C TRP A 102 -5.51 -1.85 -15.01
N VAL A 103 -5.52 -1.76 -13.68
CA VAL A 103 -6.53 -2.37 -12.80
C VAL A 103 -7.93 -1.89 -13.16
N LYS A 104 -8.10 -0.61 -13.50
CA LYS A 104 -9.41 -0.07 -13.89
C LYS A 104 -9.94 -0.55 -15.22
N GLN A 105 -9.08 -1.12 -16.06
CA GLN A 105 -9.48 -1.75 -17.32
C GLN A 105 -9.83 -3.23 -17.14
N GLN A 106 -9.58 -3.83 -15.97
CA GLN A 106 -9.86 -5.25 -15.74
C GLN A 106 -11.32 -5.45 -15.32
N PRO A 107 -12.13 -6.22 -16.08
CA PRO A 107 -13.55 -6.40 -15.79
C PRO A 107 -13.85 -6.94 -14.38
N GLU A 108 -12.97 -7.78 -13.84
CA GLU A 108 -13.11 -8.38 -12.51
C GLU A 108 -12.74 -7.44 -11.35
N LEU A 109 -12.02 -6.33 -11.62
CA LEU A 109 -11.52 -5.38 -10.61
C LEU A 109 -12.12 -3.99 -10.71
N GLN A 110 -12.61 -3.59 -11.89
CA GLN A 110 -13.00 -2.21 -12.21
C GLN A 110 -14.04 -1.61 -11.24
N ASN A 111 -14.90 -2.45 -10.67
CA ASN A 111 -15.97 -2.03 -9.74
C ASN A 111 -15.53 -1.99 -8.26
N LEU A 112 -14.35 -2.53 -7.93
CA LEU A 112 -13.84 -2.50 -6.57
C LEU A 112 -13.33 -1.10 -6.21
N ARG A 113 -13.62 -0.69 -4.96
CA ARG A 113 -12.96 0.48 -4.34
C ARG A 113 -11.49 0.12 -4.08
N ILE A 114 -10.59 1.03 -4.43
CA ILE A 114 -9.15 0.77 -4.37
C ILE A 114 -8.54 1.46 -3.15
N GLY A 115 -7.82 0.69 -2.34
CA GLY A 115 -6.91 1.18 -1.32
C GLY A 115 -5.46 0.85 -1.67
N LEU A 116 -4.53 1.65 -1.18
CA LEU A 116 -3.09 1.43 -1.35
C LEU A 116 -2.45 1.05 -0.02
N PHE A 117 -1.59 0.03 -0.03
CA PHE A 117 -0.72 -0.31 1.10
C PHE A 117 0.74 -0.10 0.68
N GLY A 118 1.36 0.95 1.21
CA GLY A 118 2.77 1.26 0.95
C GLY A 118 3.66 0.86 2.12
N ALA A 119 4.76 0.17 1.84
CA ALA A 119 5.75 -0.20 2.86
C ALA A 119 7.07 0.54 2.65
N SER A 120 7.65 1.11 3.72
CA SER A 120 8.91 1.86 3.64
C SER A 120 8.85 2.94 2.53
N THR A 121 9.76 2.95 1.57
CA THR A 121 9.74 3.86 0.41
C THR A 121 8.51 3.69 -0.50
N GLY A 122 7.89 2.52 -0.53
CA GLY A 122 6.62 2.29 -1.23
C GLY A 122 5.46 3.14 -0.70
N ALA A 123 5.55 3.62 0.55
CA ALA A 123 4.60 4.59 1.09
C ALA A 123 4.63 5.93 0.35
N ALA A 124 5.81 6.41 -0.04
CA ALA A 124 5.93 7.66 -0.79
C ALA A 124 5.30 7.50 -2.18
N ALA A 125 5.59 6.41 -2.87
CA ALA A 125 4.98 6.08 -4.17
C ALA A 125 3.44 5.98 -4.06
N ALA A 126 2.93 5.35 -3.00
CA ALA A 126 1.49 5.26 -2.75
C ALA A 126 0.83 6.63 -2.52
N LEU A 127 1.47 7.52 -1.77
CA LEU A 127 0.95 8.86 -1.52
C LEU A 127 0.99 9.75 -2.77
N ILE A 128 2.05 9.67 -3.57
CA ILE A 128 2.12 10.35 -4.87
C ILE A 128 1.01 9.82 -5.79
N ALA A 129 0.84 8.50 -5.91
CA ALA A 129 -0.23 7.92 -6.71
C ALA A 129 -1.63 8.35 -6.23
N ALA A 130 -1.85 8.46 -4.92
CA ALA A 130 -3.10 8.95 -4.35
C ALA A 130 -3.37 10.43 -4.68
N ALA A 131 -2.33 11.27 -4.66
CA ALA A 131 -2.42 12.66 -5.08
C ALA A 131 -2.72 12.82 -6.58
N GLU A 132 -2.14 11.97 -7.43
CA GLU A 132 -2.32 12.01 -8.90
C GLU A 132 -3.60 11.31 -9.39
N ARG A 133 -4.25 10.51 -8.54
CA ARG A 133 -5.52 9.82 -8.83
C ARG A 133 -6.53 9.98 -7.67
N PRO A 134 -6.90 11.22 -7.28
CA PRO A 134 -7.66 11.49 -6.06
C PRO A 134 -9.08 10.92 -6.07
N THR A 135 -9.69 10.73 -7.24
CA THR A 135 -11.03 10.13 -7.36
C THR A 135 -11.00 8.60 -7.32
N LEU A 136 -9.87 8.02 -7.70
CA LEU A 136 -9.66 6.57 -7.84
C LEU A 136 -9.34 5.92 -6.50
N ILE A 137 -8.44 6.53 -5.75
CA ILE A 137 -7.92 6.00 -4.49
C ILE A 137 -8.85 6.42 -3.35
N LYS A 138 -9.33 5.43 -2.61
CA LYS A 138 -10.27 5.64 -1.49
C LYS A 138 -9.59 5.71 -0.15
N THR A 139 -8.38 5.16 -0.03
CA THR A 139 -7.60 5.23 1.20
C THR A 139 -6.16 4.76 0.98
N VAL A 140 -5.25 5.21 1.83
CA VAL A 140 -3.84 4.79 1.87
C VAL A 140 -3.48 4.28 3.27
N VAL A 141 -2.70 3.21 3.35
CA VAL A 141 -2.00 2.77 4.56
C VAL A 141 -0.51 2.76 4.29
N SER A 142 0.27 3.37 5.18
CA SER A 142 1.73 3.41 5.15
C SER A 142 2.28 2.60 6.32
N ARG A 143 3.09 1.57 6.08
CA ARG A 143 3.75 0.78 7.14
C ARG A 143 5.24 1.08 7.19
N GLY A 144 5.71 1.63 8.33
CA GLY A 144 7.11 2.00 8.55
C GLY A 144 7.62 2.90 7.42
N GLY A 145 6.73 3.72 6.87
CA GLY A 145 6.93 4.38 5.59
C GLY A 145 7.81 5.61 5.69
N ARG A 146 8.26 6.06 4.52
CA ARG A 146 8.93 7.36 4.33
C ARG A 146 8.02 8.34 3.58
N PRO A 147 6.86 8.73 4.16
CA PRO A 147 5.91 9.61 3.49
C PRO A 147 6.51 10.99 3.18
N ASP A 148 7.53 11.40 3.93
CA ASP A 148 8.32 12.62 3.68
C ASP A 148 8.91 12.66 2.26
N LEU A 149 9.22 11.50 1.66
CA LEU A 149 9.73 11.42 0.30
C LEU A 149 8.67 11.70 -0.78
N ALA A 150 7.39 11.80 -0.42
CA ALA A 150 6.34 12.24 -1.34
C ALA A 150 6.35 13.76 -1.56
N GLY A 151 7.07 14.53 -0.74
CA GLY A 151 7.29 15.97 -0.92
C GLY A 151 6.00 16.76 -1.19
N GLU A 152 6.00 17.53 -2.28
CA GLU A 152 4.89 18.39 -2.70
C GLU A 152 3.59 17.65 -3.06
N ALA A 153 3.62 16.31 -3.13
CA ALA A 153 2.39 15.53 -3.30
C ALA A 153 1.59 15.42 -1.99
N LEU A 154 2.23 15.47 -0.82
CA LEU A 154 1.55 15.29 0.49
C LEU A 154 0.33 16.21 0.66
N PRO A 155 0.43 17.54 0.43
CA PRO A 155 -0.72 18.42 0.62
C PRO A 155 -1.86 18.14 -0.38
N ARG A 156 -1.57 17.50 -1.52
CA ARG A 156 -2.56 17.15 -2.55
C ARG A 156 -3.31 15.85 -2.27
N VAL A 157 -2.85 15.03 -1.33
CA VAL A 157 -3.51 13.75 -1.00
C VAL A 157 -4.84 14.03 -0.30
N THR A 158 -5.94 13.66 -0.94
CA THR A 158 -7.31 13.79 -0.39
C THR A 158 -7.84 12.48 0.21
N ALA A 159 -7.21 11.35 -0.11
CA ALA A 159 -7.61 10.05 0.39
C ALA A 159 -7.29 9.92 1.89
N PRO A 160 -8.23 9.43 2.73
CA PRO A 160 -7.94 9.03 4.10
C PRO A 160 -6.65 8.22 4.19
N THR A 161 -5.77 8.59 5.11
CA THR A 161 -4.43 8.01 5.21
C THR A 161 -4.11 7.60 6.64
N LEU A 162 -3.72 6.33 6.82
CA LEU A 162 -3.18 5.81 8.07
C LEU A 162 -1.67 5.59 7.95
N LEU A 163 -0.90 6.20 8.84
CA LEU A 163 0.54 6.00 8.98
C LEU A 163 0.82 5.11 10.19
N ILE A 164 1.34 3.90 9.98
CA ILE A 164 1.69 2.94 11.04
C ILE A 164 3.21 2.93 11.20
N VAL A 165 3.71 3.25 12.39
CA VAL A 165 5.14 3.35 12.69
C VAL A 165 5.55 2.51 13.90
N GLY A 166 6.77 1.98 13.88
CA GLY A 166 7.31 1.24 15.01
C GLY A 166 7.79 2.19 16.12
N GLY A 167 7.40 1.93 17.36
CA GLY A 167 7.73 2.80 18.50
C GLY A 167 9.21 2.91 18.82
N TYR A 168 10.06 1.97 18.37
CA TYR A 168 11.51 2.04 18.49
C TYR A 168 12.20 2.68 17.27
N ASP A 169 11.45 3.08 16.25
CA ASP A 169 11.95 3.76 15.06
C ASP A 169 11.75 5.28 15.17
N ALA A 170 12.39 5.88 16.18
CA ALA A 170 12.21 7.29 16.52
C ALA A 170 12.41 8.26 15.34
N PRO A 171 13.41 8.07 14.44
CA PRO A 171 13.54 8.91 13.25
C PRO A 171 12.31 8.84 12.34
N VAL A 172 11.78 7.64 12.08
CA VAL A 172 10.62 7.45 11.20
C VAL A 172 9.34 7.95 11.88
N VAL A 173 9.19 7.80 13.20
CA VAL A 173 8.08 8.39 13.96
C VAL A 173 8.02 9.91 13.71
N LYS A 174 9.14 10.61 13.86
CA LYS A 174 9.21 12.06 13.64
C LYS A 174 8.83 12.43 12.21
N LEU A 175 9.39 11.74 11.21
CA LEU A 175 9.09 12.00 9.79
C LEU A 175 7.60 11.76 9.45
N ASN A 176 6.97 10.76 10.06
CA ASN A 176 5.54 10.50 9.84
C ASN A 176 4.66 11.53 10.56
N GLN A 177 5.05 12.03 11.73
CA GLN A 177 4.36 13.14 12.40
C GLN A 177 4.42 14.44 11.57
N GLU A 178 5.59 14.75 10.99
CA GLU A 178 5.75 15.87 10.07
C GLU A 178 4.90 15.69 8.80
N ALA A 179 4.84 14.46 8.26
CA ALA A 179 4.00 14.17 7.10
C ALA A 179 2.50 14.36 7.38
N ILE A 180 1.99 14.02 8.58
CA ILE A 180 0.60 14.33 8.98
C ILE A 180 0.33 15.84 8.92
N GLN A 181 1.27 16.66 9.38
CA GLN A 181 1.14 18.12 9.31
C GLN A 181 1.05 18.60 7.86
N SER A 182 1.89 18.05 6.97
CA SER A 182 1.86 18.37 5.54
C SER A 182 0.56 17.92 4.86
N LEU A 183 0.05 16.73 5.19
CA LEU A 183 -1.25 16.22 4.70
C LEU A 183 -2.40 17.16 5.12
N GLN A 184 -2.33 17.71 6.32
CA GLN A 184 -3.34 18.62 6.87
C GLN A 184 -3.22 20.06 6.39
N ALA A 185 -2.11 20.45 5.73
CA ALA A 185 -1.79 21.84 5.45
C ALA A 185 -2.75 22.55 4.49
N THR A 186 -3.38 21.81 3.57
CA THR A 186 -4.15 22.38 2.44
C THR A 186 -5.56 21.82 2.31
N GLN A 187 -5.98 20.92 3.19
CA GLN A 187 -7.21 20.15 3.02
C GLN A 187 -8.35 20.69 3.90
N PRO A 188 -9.60 20.71 3.39
CA PRO A 188 -10.76 21.00 4.24
C PRO A 188 -10.86 19.93 5.34
N LEU A 189 -11.43 20.32 6.48
CA LEU A 189 -11.57 19.61 7.77
C LEU A 189 -12.11 18.15 7.76
N GLN A 190 -12.28 17.50 6.60
CA GLN A 190 -12.99 16.23 6.44
C GLN A 190 -12.11 15.02 6.05
N ALA A 191 -10.86 15.20 5.59
CA ALA A 191 -10.00 14.06 5.28
C ALA A 191 -9.37 13.49 6.57
N GLU A 192 -9.55 12.18 6.79
CA GLU A 192 -9.07 11.48 8.00
C GLU A 192 -7.60 11.08 7.83
N TYR A 193 -6.71 11.71 8.58
CA TYR A 193 -5.28 11.39 8.61
C TYR A 193 -4.88 10.96 10.02
N CYS A 194 -4.45 9.72 10.16
CA CYS A 194 -4.15 9.10 11.45
C CYS A 194 -2.71 8.58 11.47
N ILE A 195 -2.10 8.62 12.67
CA ILE A 195 -0.81 7.98 12.94
C ILE A 195 -0.97 7.01 14.10
N GLU A 196 -0.57 5.76 13.88
CA GLU A 196 -0.57 4.70 14.88
C GLU A 196 0.86 4.28 15.19
N ILE A 197 1.24 4.35 16.46
CA ILE A 197 2.58 3.98 16.93
C ILE A 197 2.49 2.61 17.60
N VAL A 198 3.07 1.59 16.98
CA VAL A 198 3.09 0.23 17.53
C VAL A 198 4.19 0.13 18.59
N PRO A 199 3.85 -0.01 19.90
CA PRO A 199 4.85 0.04 20.96
C PRO A 199 5.84 -1.12 20.86
N GLY A 200 7.12 -0.84 21.05
CA GLY A 200 8.18 -1.86 21.05
C GLY A 200 8.46 -2.52 19.71
N ALA A 201 7.99 -1.96 18.59
CA ALA A 201 8.30 -2.42 17.25
C ALA A 201 9.45 -1.61 16.62
N THR A 202 10.35 -2.29 15.92
CA THR A 202 11.37 -1.65 15.06
C THR A 202 10.84 -1.41 13.64
N HIS A 203 11.70 -0.90 12.75
CA HIS A 203 11.36 -0.49 11.37
C HIS A 203 10.55 -1.55 10.57
N LEU A 204 10.88 -2.82 10.76
CA LEU A 204 10.29 -3.93 10.01
C LEU A 204 9.19 -4.69 10.78
N PHE A 205 8.92 -4.31 12.03
CA PHE A 205 7.93 -4.95 12.91
C PHE A 205 8.19 -6.46 13.10
N GLU A 206 9.45 -6.86 13.26
CA GLU A 206 9.86 -8.27 13.36
C GLU A 206 9.66 -8.86 14.77
N GLU A 207 9.43 -8.01 15.77
CA GLU A 207 9.15 -8.46 17.13
C GLU A 207 7.82 -9.22 17.19
N PRO A 208 7.67 -10.19 18.12
CA PRO A 208 6.48 -11.03 18.19
C PRO A 208 5.18 -10.21 18.27
N GLY A 209 4.23 -10.51 17.37
CA GLY A 209 2.91 -9.90 17.34
C GLY A 209 2.84 -8.51 16.67
N LYS A 210 3.97 -7.91 16.30
CA LYS A 210 3.98 -6.53 15.79
C LYS A 210 3.49 -6.41 14.37
N LEU A 211 3.85 -7.37 13.51
CA LEU A 211 3.36 -7.39 12.14
C LEU A 211 1.88 -7.80 12.07
N GLU A 212 1.43 -8.69 12.96
CA GLU A 212 0.02 -9.04 13.12
C GLU A 212 -0.80 -7.83 13.56
N GLU A 213 -0.27 -7.01 14.46
CA GLU A 213 -0.89 -5.75 14.87
C GLU A 213 -0.98 -4.75 13.71
N VAL A 214 0.07 -4.62 12.90
CA VAL A 214 0.03 -3.83 11.65
C VAL A 214 -1.07 -4.35 10.73
N ALA A 215 -1.16 -5.66 10.54
CA ALA A 215 -2.15 -6.28 9.67
C ALA A 215 -3.58 -6.05 10.17
N ARG A 216 -3.79 -6.11 11.49
CA ARG A 216 -5.07 -5.80 12.15
C ARG A 216 -5.47 -4.34 11.91
N LEU A 217 -4.57 -3.39 12.23
CA LEU A 217 -4.80 -1.96 12.04
C LEU A 217 -5.10 -1.61 10.58
N ALA A 218 -4.32 -2.15 9.65
CA ALA A 218 -4.56 -1.96 8.22
C ALA A 218 -5.91 -2.56 7.77
N GLY A 219 -6.27 -3.74 8.27
CA GLY A 219 -7.54 -4.39 7.97
C GLY A 219 -8.74 -3.59 8.43
N GLU A 220 -8.73 -3.10 9.67
CA GLU A 220 -9.80 -2.25 10.22
C GLU A 220 -9.95 -0.96 9.39
N TRP A 221 -8.83 -0.32 9.07
CA TRP A 221 -8.81 0.89 8.24
C TRP A 221 -9.38 0.66 6.84
N PHE A 222 -8.93 -0.38 6.15
CA PHE A 222 -9.46 -0.69 4.82
C PHE A 222 -10.93 -1.10 4.86
N GLN A 223 -11.38 -1.83 5.89
CA GLN A 223 -12.80 -2.15 6.06
C GLN A 223 -13.66 -0.91 6.24
N GLN A 224 -13.20 0.07 7.00
CA GLN A 224 -13.90 1.34 7.19
C GLN A 224 -14.05 2.12 5.88
N HIS A 225 -12.99 2.20 5.06
CA HIS A 225 -12.96 3.08 3.88
C HIS A 225 -13.30 2.42 2.53
N LEU A 226 -13.19 1.08 2.43
CA LEU A 226 -13.45 0.35 1.17
C LEU A 226 -14.78 -0.37 1.15
N SER A 227 -15.39 -0.64 2.31
CA SER A 227 -16.73 -1.22 2.36
C SER A 227 -17.73 -0.29 1.65
N PRO A 228 -18.65 -0.82 0.84
CA PRO A 228 -19.78 -0.03 0.37
C PRO A 228 -20.54 0.56 1.55
N SER A 229 -20.76 1.87 1.53
CA SER A 229 -21.75 2.48 2.41
C SER A 229 -23.05 1.70 2.23
N LEU A 230 -23.61 1.18 3.33
CA LEU A 230 -24.96 0.60 3.31
C LEU A 230 -25.90 1.73 2.87
N SER A 231 -26.39 1.63 1.63
CA SER A 231 -27.46 2.47 1.09
C SER A 231 -28.80 2.06 1.67
#